data_AF-A0A9P5D1F2-F1
#
_entry.id   AF-A0A9P5D1F2-F1
#
_cell.length_a   1.000
_cell.length_b   1.000
_cell.length_c   1.000
_cell.angle_alpha   90.00
_cell.angle_beta   90.00
_cell.angle_gamma   90.00
#
_symmetry.space_group_name_H-M   'P 1'
#
loop_
_entity.id
_entity.type
_entity.pdbx_description
1 polymer ?
#
loop_
_entity_poly.entity_id
_entity_poly.type
_entity_poly.pdbx_seq_one_letter_code
_entity_poly.pdbx_strand_id
1 'polypeptide(L)' 'MIVMFGASGFGLAALRTSQNGGKTPRHSLDQWDKLRDVRLTGSKTQQVANATAPAGFELNNPWKLERRMA' A
#
# COMPACT_ATOMS: atom_id res chain seq x y z
N MET A 1 -3.33 -33.84 -0.12
CA MET A 1 -3.54 -32.49 0.45
C MET A 1 -2.32 -31.58 0.29
N ILE A 2 -1.11 -32.03 0.62
CA ILE A 2 0.12 -31.22 0.61
C ILE A 2 0.36 -30.50 -0.74
N VAL A 3 0.21 -31.21 -1.87
CA VAL A 3 0.44 -30.64 -3.21
C VAL A 3 -0.55 -29.51 -3.52
N MET A 4 -1.83 -29.68 -3.19
CA MET A 4 -2.87 -28.68 -3.49
C MET A 4 -2.71 -27.41 -2.66
N PHE A 5 -2.42 -27.56 -1.36
CA PHE A 5 -2.15 -26.43 -0.47
C PHE A 5 -0.82 -25.75 -0.79
N GLY A 6 0.21 -26.51 -1.20
CA GLY A 6 1.49 -25.97 -1.65
C GLY A 6 1.37 -25.13 -2.92
N ALA A 7 0.71 -25.67 -3.95
CA ALA A 7 0.49 -24.95 -5.21
C ALA A 7 -0.36 -23.69 -5.02
N SER A 8 -1.45 -23.79 -4.25
CA SER A 8 -2.32 -22.64 -3.94
C SER A 8 -1.60 -21.58 -3.12
N GLY A 9 -0.83 -21.99 -2.10
CA GLY A 9 -0.07 -21.08 -1.25
C GLY A 9 1.00 -20.32 -2.03
N PHE A 10 1.75 -21.01 -2.89
CA PHE A 10 2.75 -20.39 -3.76
C PHE A 10 2.10 -19.42 -4.77
N GLY A 11 1.03 -19.84 -5.43
CA GLY A 11 0.31 -18.98 -6.38
C GLY A 11 -0.19 -17.69 -5.74
N LEU A 12 -0.75 -17.77 -4.54
CA LEU A 12 -1.23 -16.60 -3.79
C LEU A 12 -0.07 -15.69 -3.35
N ALA A 13 1.05 -16.26 -2.91
CA ALA A 13 2.23 -15.49 -2.52
C ALA A 13 2.84 -14.72 -3.70
N ALA A 14 2.94 -15.37 -4.87
CA ALA A 14 3.43 -14.75 -6.09
C ALA A 14 2.55 -13.58 -6.54
N LEU A 15 1.22 -13.78 -6.54
CA LEU A 15 0.26 -12.74 -6.92
C LEU A 15 0.32 -11.53 -5.98
N ARG A 16 0.35 -11.76 -4.66
CA ARG A 16 0.42 -10.68 -3.67
C ARG A 16 1.73 -9.87 -3.77
N THR A 17 2.84 -10.56 -4.05
CA THR A 17 4.14 -9.89 -4.20
C THR A 17 4.17 -9.07 -5.48
N SER A 18 3.60 -9.58 -6.57
CA SER A 18 3.46 -8.84 -7.83
C SER A 18 2.61 -7.57 -7.68
N GLN A 19 1.44 -7.68 -7.01
CA GLN A 19 0.57 -6.53 -6.74
C GLN A 19 1.22 -5.44 -5.89
N ASN A 20 2.16 -5.82 -5.01
CA ASN A 20 2.87 -4.90 -4.14
C ASN A 20 4.16 -4.34 -4.75
N GLY A 21 4.38 -4.52 -6.06
CA GLY A 21 5.57 -4.04 -6.75
C GLY A 21 6.84 -4.79 -6.35
N GLY A 22 6.71 -6.10 -6.09
CA GLY A 22 7.83 -6.98 -5.72
C GLY A 22 8.10 -7.04 -4.21
N LYS A 23 7.36 -6.30 -3.39
CA LYS A 23 7.53 -6.29 -1.93
C LYS A 23 6.58 -7.27 -1.25
N THR A 24 7.01 -7.82 -0.12
CA THR A 24 6.15 -8.67 0.72
C THR A 24 4.96 -7.88 1.27
N PRO A 25 3.76 -8.50 1.35
CA PRO A 25 2.59 -7.85 1.93
C PRO A 25 2.81 -7.49 3.40
N ARG A 26 2.40 -6.28 3.80
CA ARG A 26 2.40 -5.84 5.19
C ARG A 26 1.19 -6.41 5.93
N HIS A 27 1.38 -6.76 7.19
CA HIS A 27 0.39 -7.31 8.09
C HIS A 27 0.31 -6.42 9.34
N SER A 28 -0.82 -6.45 10.05
CA SER A 28 -1.03 -5.70 11.30
C SER A 28 -0.86 -4.17 11.15
N LEU A 29 -1.33 -3.60 10.04
CA LEU A 29 -1.26 -2.16 9.78
C LEU A 29 -2.20 -1.36 10.69
N ASP A 30 -1.62 -0.49 11.50
CA ASP A 30 -2.35 0.42 12.37
C ASP A 30 -2.85 1.68 11.61
N GLN A 31 -3.42 2.63 12.33
CA GLN A 31 -3.90 3.88 11.72
C GLN A 31 -2.73 4.76 11.24
N TRP A 32 -1.61 4.76 11.97
CA TRP A 32 -0.42 5.56 11.65
C TRP A 32 0.21 5.11 10.33
N ASP A 33 0.33 3.80 10.14
CA ASP A 33 0.90 3.16 8.96
C ASP A 33 0.15 3.45 7.66
N LYS A 34 -1.14 3.80 7.73
CA LYS A 34 -2.00 3.99 6.56
C LYS A 34 -1.89 5.39 5.94
N LEU A 35 -1.35 6.37 6.65
CA LEU A 35 -1.63 7.78 6.38
C LEU A 35 -0.60 8.51 5.49
N ARG A 36 0.59 7.96 5.23
CA ARG A 36 1.71 8.77 4.71
C ARG A 36 2.12 8.51 3.26
N ASP A 37 2.44 7.27 2.91
CA ASP A 37 3.33 7.01 1.75
C ASP A 37 2.65 7.20 0.37
N VAL A 38 1.33 7.08 0.29
CA VAL A 38 0.54 7.23 -0.96
C VAL A 38 0.63 8.65 -1.52
N ARG A 39 0.73 9.67 -0.67
CA ARG A 39 0.75 11.07 -1.12
C ARG A 39 2.06 11.44 -1.82
N LEU A 40 3.16 10.81 -1.41
CA LEU A 40 4.50 11.05 -1.95
C LEU A 40 4.81 10.20 -3.18
N THR A 41 4.28 8.98 -3.24
CA THR A 41 4.68 7.99 -4.27
C THR A 41 3.55 7.56 -5.21
N GLY A 42 2.30 7.88 -4.89
CA GLY A 42 1.13 7.39 -5.64
C GLY A 42 0.83 5.89 -5.43
N SER A 43 1.67 5.17 -4.69
CA SER A 43 1.50 3.75 -4.37
C SER A 43 1.52 3.50 -2.86
N LYS A 44 0.81 2.47 -2.41
CA LYS A 44 0.77 2.09 -0.99
C LYS A 44 2.06 1.44 -0.49
N THR A 45 2.92 0.98 -1.40
CA THR A 45 4.10 0.15 -1.06
C THR A 45 5.41 0.73 -1.58
N GLN A 46 5.36 1.69 -2.50
CA GLN A 46 6.58 2.32 -3.00
C GLN A 46 7.15 3.29 -1.97
N GLN A 47 8.47 3.34 -1.92
CA GLN A 47 9.23 4.23 -1.04
C GLN A 47 10.14 5.08 -1.94
N VAL A 48 10.25 6.35 -1.63
CA VAL A 48 11.13 7.30 -2.32
C VAL A 48 12.02 7.97 -1.28
N ALA A 49 13.30 8.16 -1.63
CA ALA A 49 14.31 8.75 -0.76
C ALA A 49 14.81 10.12 -1.27
N ASN A 50 14.04 10.76 -2.15
CA ASN A 50 14.41 12.04 -2.75
C ASN A 50 14.38 13.16 -1.70
N ALA A 51 15.40 14.02 -1.71
CA ALA A 51 15.48 15.17 -0.80
C ALA A 51 14.38 16.22 -1.06
N THR A 52 13.93 16.33 -2.31
CA THR A 52 12.88 17.27 -2.73
C THR A 52 11.61 16.50 -3.07
N ALA A 53 10.47 16.99 -2.58
CA ALA A 53 9.15 16.41 -2.86
C ALA A 53 8.78 16.56 -4.35
N PRO A 54 7.96 15.65 -4.91
CA PRO A 54 7.49 15.77 -6.29
C PRO A 54 6.58 17.00 -6.46
N ALA A 55 6.63 17.59 -7.66
CA ALA A 55 5.77 18.71 -8.02
C ALA A 55 4.29 18.33 -7.86
N GLY A 56 3.50 19.23 -7.26
CA GLY A 56 2.08 19.00 -6.96
C GLY A 56 1.80 18.33 -5.60
N PHE A 57 2.82 17.86 -4.87
CA PHE A 57 2.66 17.38 -3.49
C PHE A 57 2.07 18.47 -2.58
N GLU A 58 2.42 19.73 -2.83
CA GLU A 58 1.94 20.92 -2.12
C GLU A 58 0.41 21.07 -2.16
N LEU A 59 -0.22 20.62 -3.25
CA LEU A 59 -1.67 20.77 -3.49
C LEU A 59 -2.44 19.48 -3.16
N ASN A 60 -1.75 18.37 -2.92
CA ASN A 60 -2.34 17.03 -2.73
C ASN A 60 -2.64 16.75 -1.24
N ASN A 61 -3.35 17.67 -0.57
CA ASN A 61 -3.79 17.48 0.83
C ASN A 61 -5.30 17.21 0.91
N PRO A 62 -5.73 15.93 0.90
CA PRO A 62 -7.15 15.61 0.95
C PRO A 62 -7.69 15.69 2.38
N TRP A 63 -8.74 16.50 2.56
CA TRP A 63 -9.58 16.45 3.76
C TRP A 63 -10.75 15.51 3.50
N LYS A 64 -10.90 14.48 4.33
CA LYS A 64 -12.01 13.54 4.22
C LYS A 64 -13.28 14.20 4.77
N LEU A 65 -14.31 14.27 3.93
CA LEU A 65 -15.65 14.69 4.33
C LEU A 65 -16.46 13.43 4.59
N GLU A 66 -17.02 13.31 5.80
CA GLU A 66 -17.88 12.19 6.16
C GLU A 66 -19.35 12.61 6.13
N ARG A 67 -20.23 11.67 5.76
CA ARG A 67 -21.67 11.90 5.81
C ARG A 67 -22.09 12.03 7.28
N ARG A 68 -22.99 12.97 7.58
CA ARG A 68 -23.59 13.10 8.93
C ARG A 68 -24.17 11.74 9.35
N MET A 69 -23.73 11.25 10.51
CA MET A 69 -24.27 10.02 11.09
C MET A 69 -25.76 10.26 11.43
N ALA A 70 -26.63 9.38 10.94
CA ALA A 70 -28.08 9.42 11.15
C ALA A 70 -28.46 8.65 12.42
#